data_AF-A0A957EG59-F1
#
_entry.id   AF-A0A957EG59-F1
#
_cell.length_a   1.000
_cell.length_b   1.000
_cell.length_c   1.000
_cell.angle_alpha   90.00
_cell.angle_beta   90.00
_cell.angle_gamma   90.00
#
_symmetry.space_group_name_H-M   'P 1'
#
loop_
_entity.id
_entity.type
_entity.pdbx_description
1 polymer ?
#
loop_
_entity_poly.entity_id
_entity_poly.type
_entity_poly.pdbx_seq_one_letter_code
_entity_poly.pdbx_strand_id
1 'polypeptide(L)'
;LRDALGETSGGKASDLPKAMQKIAEHGEGVVVIIREPRKTTLSDLLAQRSGETAKHPPMLRDYGIGAQILLDLGIHEMVLLSNSRSAVIGLEGYGLSIAGYEGI
;
A
#
# COMPACT_ATOMS: atom_id res chain seq x y z
N LEU A 1 -4.41 -7.56 -7.21
CA LEU A 1 -4.96 -8.15 -8.46
C LEU A 1 -6.42 -7.81 -8.66
N ARG A 2 -7.27 -7.79 -7.63
CA ARG A 2 -8.69 -7.39 -7.76
C ARG A 2 -8.88 -5.97 -8.31
N ASP A 3 -8.10 -5.00 -7.81
CA ASP A 3 -8.22 -3.60 -8.25
C ASP A 3 -7.71 -3.37 -9.68
N ALA A 4 -6.64 -4.09 -10.07
CA ALA A 4 -6.12 -4.05 -11.44
C ALA A 4 -7.04 -4.74 -12.46
N LEU A 5 -8.01 -5.53 -12.00
CA LEU A 5 -9.00 -6.24 -12.81
C LEU A 5 -10.40 -5.61 -12.74
N GLY A 6 -10.56 -4.48 -12.05
CA GLY A 6 -11.84 -3.76 -11.98
C GLY A 6 -12.91 -4.42 -11.10
N GLU A 7 -12.56 -5.35 -10.21
CA GLU A 7 -13.52 -5.93 -9.27
C GLU A 7 -13.91 -4.91 -8.19
N THR A 8 -15.09 -4.31 -8.31
CA THR A 8 -15.60 -3.25 -7.42
C THR A 8 -16.23 -3.73 -6.11
N SER A 9 -16.27 -5.04 -5.85
CA SER A 9 -17.09 -5.63 -4.76
C SER A 9 -16.46 -5.61 -3.36
N GLY A 10 -15.58 -4.66 -3.05
CA GLY A 10 -15.05 -4.47 -1.70
C GLY A 10 -14.59 -3.05 -1.45
N GLY A 11 -14.73 -2.56 -0.21
CA GLY A 11 -14.46 -1.15 0.14
C GLY A 11 -13.08 -0.60 -0.28
N LYS A 12 -12.07 -1.47 -0.44
CA LYS A 12 -10.73 -1.11 -0.92
C LYS A 12 -10.61 -0.97 -2.44
N ALA A 13 -11.51 -1.56 -3.22
CA ALA A 13 -11.47 -1.54 -4.67
C ALA A 13 -11.75 -0.15 -5.28
N SER A 14 -12.36 0.74 -4.50
CA SER A 14 -12.62 2.12 -4.92
C SER A 14 -11.45 3.07 -4.71
N ASP A 15 -10.41 2.66 -3.95
CA ASP A 15 -9.34 3.59 -3.53
C ASP A 15 -8.36 3.88 -4.68
N LEU A 16 -8.04 2.87 -5.50
CA LEU A 16 -7.11 3.06 -6.62
C LEU A 16 -7.66 4.05 -7.68
N PRO A 17 -8.90 3.93 -8.19
CA PRO A 17 -9.46 4.91 -9.11
C PRO A 17 -9.49 6.33 -8.54
N LYS A 18 -9.85 6.48 -7.26
CA LYS A 18 -9.89 7.79 -6.58
C LYS A 18 -8.50 8.40 -6.41
N ALA A 19 -7.51 7.59 -6.01
CA ALA A 19 -6.13 8.04 -5.91
C ALA A 19 -5.58 8.49 -7.27
N MET A 20 -5.85 7.73 -8.33
CA MET A 20 -5.48 8.10 -9.70
C MET A 20 -6.17 9.39 -10.16
N GLN A 21 -7.44 9.58 -9.80
CA GLN A 21 -8.15 10.84 -10.09
C GLN A 21 -7.51 12.02 -9.37
N LYS A 22 -7.20 11.89 -8.08
CA LYS A 22 -6.52 12.95 -7.31
C LYS A 22 -5.15 13.29 -7.87
N ILE A 23 -4.37 12.28 -8.29
CA ILE A 23 -3.09 12.50 -8.96
C ILE A 23 -3.30 13.25 -10.28
N ALA A 24 -4.32 12.91 -11.06
CA ALA A 24 -4.64 13.62 -12.30
C ALA A 24 -5.06 15.08 -12.05
N GLU A 25 -5.77 15.37 -10.96
CA GLU A 25 -6.12 16.73 -10.54
C GLU A 25 -4.89 17.57 -10.16
N HIS A 26 -3.87 16.96 -9.55
CA HIS A 26 -2.60 17.61 -9.22
C HIS A 26 -1.64 17.71 -10.42
N GLY A 27 -1.85 16.88 -11.45
CA GLY A 27 -1.03 16.85 -12.67
C GLY A 27 0.28 16.05 -12.55
N GLU A 28 0.69 15.70 -11.33
CA GLU A 28 1.86 14.89 -11.04
C GLU A 28 1.62 13.95 -9.86
N GLY A 29 2.22 12.75 -9.91
CA GLY A 29 2.14 11.78 -8.82
C GLY A 29 2.56 10.38 -9.23
N VAL A 30 2.75 9.52 -8.24
CA VAL A 30 3.21 8.14 -8.43
C VAL A 30 2.32 7.19 -7.63
N VAL A 31 1.93 6.08 -8.27
CA VAL A 31 1.26 4.96 -7.61
C VAL A 31 2.17 3.75 -7.63
N VAL A 32 2.59 3.31 -6.44
CA VAL A 32 3.39 2.09 -6.27
C VAL A 32 2.48 0.94 -5.87
N ILE A 33 2.33 -0.04 -6.76
CA ILE A 33 1.53 -1.25 -6.50
C ILE A 33 2.47 -2.40 -6.14
N ILE A 34 2.59 -2.69 -4.85
CA ILE A 34 3.35 -3.84 -4.37
C ILE A 34 2.43 -5.06 -4.40
N ARG A 35 2.80 -6.07 -5.19
CA ARG A 35 2.05 -7.33 -5.25
C ARG A 35 2.48 -8.19 -4.07
N GLU A 36 1.62 -8.35 -3.07
CA GLU A 36 1.74 -9.46 -2.13
C GLU A 36 1.37 -10.76 -2.85
N PRO A 37 2.30 -11.73 -3.03
CA PRO A 37 1.92 -13.07 -3.37
C PRO A 37 1.23 -13.66 -2.13
N ARG A 38 -0.10 -13.61 -2.11
CA ARG A 38 -0.91 -14.36 -1.14
C ARG A 38 -0.59 -15.85 -1.26
N LYS A 39 0.35 -16.34 -0.45
CA LYS A 39 0.60 -17.77 -0.24
C LYS A 39 -0.48 -18.33 0.70
N THR A 40 -1.77 -18.15 0.40
CA THR A 40 -2.80 -18.33 1.42
C THR A 40 -4.01 -19.16 1.01
N THR A 41 -3.92 -19.99 -0.02
CA THR A 41 -5.01 -20.96 -0.26
C THR A 41 -4.94 -22.19 0.63
N LEU A 42 -3.76 -22.66 1.05
CA LEU A 42 -3.64 -23.90 1.85
C LEU A 42 -3.34 -23.64 3.34
N SER A 43 -2.40 -22.74 3.66
CA SER A 43 -1.98 -22.49 5.05
C SER A 43 -3.07 -21.82 5.89
N ASP A 44 -3.84 -20.89 5.31
CA ASP A 44 -4.93 -20.21 6.03
C ASP A 44 -6.14 -21.11 6.25
N LEU A 45 -6.43 -22.04 5.31
CA LEU A 45 -7.49 -23.05 5.50
C LEU A 45 -7.14 -24.02 6.64
N LEU A 46 -5.86 -24.34 6.84
CA LEU A 46 -5.38 -25.15 7.95
C LEU A 46 -5.38 -24.38 9.27
N ALA A 47 -4.94 -23.11 9.28
CA ALA A 47 -4.93 -22.26 10.47
C ALA A 47 -6.35 -21.99 11.01
N GLN A 48 -7.33 -21.78 10.11
CA GLN A 48 -8.74 -21.60 10.49
C GLN A 48 -9.37 -22.85 11.13
N ARG A 49 -8.90 -24.07 10.82
CA ARG A 49 -9.38 -25.30 11.46
C ARG A 49 -8.78 -25.52 12.86
N SER A 50 -7.63 -24.94 13.15
CA SER A 50 -6.92 -25.11 14.43
C SER A 50 -7.13 -23.95 15.42
N GLY A 51 -7.89 -22.91 15.05
CA GLY A 51 -8.11 -21.74 15.92
C GLY A 51 -6.89 -20.83 16.10
N GLU A 52 -5.82 -21.05 15.34
CA GLU A 52 -4.64 -20.21 15.35
C GLU A 52 -4.85 -19.03 14.39
N THR A 53 -4.82 -17.81 14.94
CA THR A 53 -4.76 -16.59 14.12
C THR A 53 -3.47 -16.63 13.31
N ALA A 54 -3.58 -16.76 11.99
CA ALA A 54 -2.46 -16.71 11.08
C ALA A 54 -1.69 -15.41 11.33
N LYS A 55 -0.50 -15.51 11.96
CA LYS A 55 0.40 -14.38 12.18
C LYS A 55 0.97 -13.98 10.82
N HIS A 56 0.29 -13.08 10.13
CA HIS A 56 0.86 -12.45 8.95
C HIS A 56 2.13 -11.68 9.37
N PRO A 57 3.27 -11.90 8.70
CA PRO A 57 4.47 -11.14 8.98
C PRO A 57 4.21 -9.64 8.77
N PRO A 58 4.90 -8.77 9.53
CA PRO A 58 4.54 -7.36 9.63
C PRO A 58 4.74 -6.62 8.30
N MET A 59 3.80 -5.73 8.01
CA MET A 59 3.78 -4.81 6.85
C MET A 59 5.10 -4.04 6.63
N LEU A 60 5.94 -3.89 7.66
CA LEU A 60 7.26 -3.25 7.57
C LEU A 60 8.14 -3.76 6.43
N ARG A 61 8.06 -5.06 6.10
CA ARG A 61 8.95 -5.65 5.08
C ARG A 61 8.58 -5.20 3.66
N ASP A 62 7.31 -4.92 3.41
CA ASP A 62 6.82 -4.50 2.11
C ASP A 62 7.05 -3.00 1.86
N TYR A 63 7.02 -2.18 2.92
CA TYR A 63 7.32 -0.74 2.81
C TYR A 63 8.75 -0.44 2.37
N GLY A 64 9.73 -1.28 2.70
CA GLY A 64 11.13 -1.06 2.32
C GLY A 64 11.34 -1.06 0.81
N ILE A 65 10.66 -1.96 0.08
CA ILE A 65 10.73 -2.02 -1.39
C ILE A 65 10.01 -0.81 -1.99
N GLY A 66 8.84 -0.44 -1.46
CA GLY A 66 8.13 0.76 -1.90
C GLY A 66 8.97 2.03 -1.73
N ALA A 67 9.65 2.16 -0.58
CA ALA A 67 10.54 3.27 -0.31
C ALA A 67 11.72 3.33 -1.29
N GLN A 68 12.36 2.19 -1.59
CA GLN A 68 13.45 2.13 -2.58
C GLN A 68 12.99 2.53 -3.98
N ILE A 69 11.81 2.07 -4.42
CA ILE A 69 11.24 2.47 -5.71
C ILE A 69 11.05 3.99 -5.77
N LEU A 70 10.55 4.62 -4.70
CA LEU A 70 10.34 6.06 -4.66
C LEU A 70 11.66 6.84 -4.72
N LEU A 71 12.71 6.36 -4.02
CA LEU A 71 14.05 6.96 -4.10
C LEU A 71 14.67 6.84 -5.49
N ASP A 72 14.54 5.68 -6.13
CA ASP A 72 15.06 5.43 -7.48
C ASP A 72 14.37 6.34 -8.52
N LEU A 73 13.12 6.76 -8.26
CA LEU A 73 12.40 7.76 -9.04
C LEU A 73 12.79 9.21 -8.70
N GLY A 74 13.68 9.41 -7.73
CA GLY A 74 14.14 10.73 -7.27
C GLY A 74 13.17 11.44 -6.32
N ILE A 75 12.16 10.74 -5.81
CA ILE A 75 11.19 11.30 -4.86
C ILE A 75 11.82 11.27 -3.47
N HIS A 76 11.87 12.41 -2.81
CA HIS A 76 12.40 12.57 -1.45
C HIS A 76 11.36 13.14 -0.50
N GLU A 77 10.44 13.96 -1.02
CA GLU A 77 9.35 14.57 -0.28
C GLU A 77 8.05 14.36 -1.04
N MET A 78 6.98 13.94 -0.35
CA MET A 78 5.70 13.62 -0.99
C MET A 78 4.49 13.92 -0.10
N VAL A 79 3.33 14.12 -0.72
CA VAL A 79 2.03 14.08 -0.02
C VAL A 79 1.49 12.66 -0.12
N LEU A 80 1.22 12.02 1.01
CA LEU A 80 0.72 10.65 1.05
C LEU A 80 -0.80 10.63 0.95
N LEU A 81 -1.31 10.02 -0.12
CA LEU A 81 -2.73 9.70 -0.25
C LEU A 81 -3.05 8.43 0.55
N SER A 82 -3.85 8.55 1.62
CA SER A 82 -4.23 7.39 2.45
C SER A 82 -5.57 7.59 3.16
N ASN A 83 -6.39 6.54 3.19
CA ASN A 83 -7.62 6.46 4.00
C ASN A 83 -7.38 5.94 5.42
N SER A 84 -6.15 5.52 5.75
CA SER A 84 -5.75 5.09 7.10
C SER A 84 -4.53 5.88 7.56
N ARG A 85 -4.59 6.49 8.75
CA ARG A 85 -3.40 7.06 9.40
C ARG A 85 -2.59 5.94 10.04
N SER A 86 -2.16 4.99 9.23
CA SER A 86 -1.14 4.03 9.64
C SER A 86 0.16 4.83 9.76
N ALA A 87 0.74 4.90 10.95
CA ALA A 87 2.01 5.56 11.16
C ALA A 87 3.04 4.89 10.23
N VAL A 88 3.49 5.61 9.20
CA VAL A 88 4.50 5.10 8.28
C VAL A 88 5.85 5.24 8.96
N ILE A 89 6.09 4.38 9.95
CA ILE A 89 7.30 4.39 10.77
C ILE A 89 8.43 3.84 9.89
N GLY A 90 9.48 4.64 9.70
CA GLY A 90 10.72 4.20 9.08
C GLY A 90 11.05 4.80 7.72
N LEU A 91 10.18 5.61 7.10
CA LEU A 91 10.51 6.31 5.83
C LEU A 91 11.69 7.27 5.96
N GLU A 92 11.85 7.91 7.12
CA GLU A 92 13.00 8.78 7.40
C GLU A 92 14.33 8.04 7.29
N GLY A 93 14.36 6.75 7.67
CA GLY A 93 15.54 5.90 7.53
C GLY A 93 15.90 5.55 6.08
N TYR A 94 14.98 5.79 5.15
CA TYR A 94 15.19 5.66 3.70
C TYR A 94 15.46 7.02 3.05
N GLY A 95 15.45 8.14 3.77
CA GLY A 95 15.60 9.47 3.17
C GLY A 95 14.33 9.99 2.49
N LEU A 96 13.16 9.47 2.89
CA LEU A 96 11.85 9.92 2.43
C LEU A 96 11.14 10.71 3.53
N SER A 97 10.54 11.85 3.17
CA SER A 97 9.72 12.68 4.04
C SER A 97 8.28 12.78 3.52
N ILE A 98 7.33 12.85 4.45
CA ILE A 98 5.92 13.11 4.13
C ILE A 98 5.62 14.56 4.48
N ALA A 99 5.39 15.39 3.47
CA ALA A 99 5.03 16.79 3.62
C ALA A 99 3.58 16.97 4.12
N GLY A 100 2.70 16.02 3.80
CA GLY A 100 1.30 16.07 4.15
C GLY A 100 0.58 14.75 3.95
N TYR A 101 -0.61 14.66 4.54
CA TYR A 101 -1.52 13.52 4.36
C TYR A 101 -2.81 14.03 3.76
N GLU A 102 -3.27 13.35 2.71
CA GLU A 102 -4.55 13.64 2.09
C GLU A 102 -5.38 12.36 2.01
N GLY A 103 -6.68 12.49 2.29
CA GLY A 103 -7.61 11.36 2.22
C GLY A 103 -7.95 11.01 0.78
N ILE A 104 -8.15 9.72 0.53
CA ILE A 104 -8.69 9.17 -0.73
C ILE A 104 -10.21 9.03 -0.64
#